data_AF-A0A671QNI7-F1
#
_entry.id   AF-A0A671QNI7-F1
#
_cell.length_a   1.000
_cell.length_b   1.000
_cell.length_c   1.000
_cell.angle_alpha   90.00
_cell.angle_beta   90.00
_cell.angle_gamma   90.00
#
_symmetry.space_group_name_H-M   'P 1'
#
loop_
_entity.id
_entity.type
_entity.pdbx_description
1 polymer ?
#
loop_
_entity_poly.entity_id
_entity_poly.type
_entity_poly.pdbx_seq_one_letter_code
_entity_poly.pdbx_strand_id
1 'polypeptide(L)'
;MTSQAVRLFRKMDGLFAVYKPQGVHWKHVRDSTESNLLKALNSCPPPAPQLAVQFQLLSGGENSSSTDVVLSPSMVPTLADHPLVTGPQFHKVHVGVGHRLDAFSSGVLVLGVGKGNGVLEHLCNSHVTRDYTLEGEFGKATDNFTHTGRVIEKTTYDHVTLDKLERVLAMIQGANQKALIMYSQVDLHTQEAYELAVRGLLYPHGKSPPILTGLRCIHFNPPHFTLEVQCVNETQKYLRKLIHEVGLELRTSAVCSGVRRTRDGPFKVENALTRQHWTASSIIQAIAHFSKLNFMNFHGPIKSAEKQTKLFI
;
A
#
# COMPACT_ATOMS: atom_id res chain seq x y z
N MET A 1 21.29 26.19 6.04
CA MET A 1 21.31 24.83 6.62
C MET A 1 19.90 24.23 6.52
N THR A 2 19.75 22.96 6.13
CA THR A 2 18.43 22.31 6.05
C THR A 2 17.80 22.15 7.42
N SER A 3 16.57 22.64 7.60
CA SER A 3 15.76 22.47 8.84
C SER A 3 15.68 21.00 9.25
N GLN A 4 15.63 20.74 10.57
CA GLN A 4 15.47 19.39 11.12
C GLN A 4 14.22 18.70 10.57
N ALA A 5 13.13 19.44 10.38
CA ALA A 5 11.90 18.93 9.78
C ALA A 5 12.11 18.47 8.32
N VAL A 6 12.90 19.19 7.54
CA VAL A 6 13.25 18.80 6.16
C VAL A 6 14.11 17.52 6.15
N ARG A 7 15.03 17.38 7.10
CA ARG A 7 15.83 16.14 7.26
C ARG A 7 14.95 14.97 7.66
N LEU A 8 13.98 15.18 8.55
CA LEU A 8 12.99 14.18 8.94
C LEU A 8 12.14 13.74 7.74
N PHE A 9 11.63 14.70 6.96
CA PHE A 9 10.86 14.42 5.75
C PHE A 9 11.63 13.54 4.76
N ARG A 10 12.91 13.85 4.52
CA ARG A 10 13.78 13.04 3.63
C ARG A 10 13.97 11.60 4.12
N LYS A 11 13.96 11.36 5.44
CA LYS A 11 14.04 10.00 6.00
C LYS A 11 12.75 9.20 5.84
N MET A 12 11.62 9.87 5.63
CA MET A 12 10.31 9.27 5.41
C MET A 12 10.01 9.01 3.93
N ASP A 13 10.96 9.28 3.04
CA ASP A 13 10.78 9.09 1.61
C ASP A 13 10.87 7.59 1.26
N GLY A 14 9.77 7.00 0.81
CA GLY A 14 9.74 5.57 0.46
C GLY A 14 8.36 4.92 0.57
N LEU A 15 8.36 3.59 0.52
CA LEU A 15 7.19 2.73 0.65
C LEU A 15 7.16 2.04 2.01
N PHE A 16 5.97 1.93 2.57
CA PHE A 16 5.72 1.16 3.79
C PHE A 16 4.32 0.55 3.75
N ALA A 17 4.10 -0.46 4.57
CA ALA A 17 2.81 -1.11 4.72
C ALA A 17 2.16 -0.73 6.06
N VAL A 18 0.85 -0.54 6.04
CA VAL A 18 0.02 -0.40 7.23
C VAL A 18 -1.05 -1.48 7.24
N TYR A 19 -1.51 -1.85 8.43
CA TYR A 19 -2.64 -2.76 8.58
C TYR A 19 -3.94 -1.96 8.62
N LYS A 20 -4.81 -2.19 7.62
CA LYS A 20 -6.16 -1.64 7.57
C LYS A 20 -7.13 -2.60 8.27
N PRO A 21 -7.82 -2.19 9.34
CA PRO A 21 -8.86 -3.00 9.96
C PRO A 21 -10.14 -3.06 9.09
N GLN A 22 -10.95 -4.08 9.33
CA GLN A 22 -12.29 -4.19 8.75
C GLN A 22 -13.19 -3.05 9.25
N GLY A 23 -14.11 -2.58 8.41
CA GLY A 23 -15.05 -1.49 8.71
C GLY A 23 -14.48 -0.08 8.50
N VAL A 24 -13.16 0.08 8.37
CA VAL A 24 -12.52 1.38 8.15
C VAL A 24 -12.27 1.58 6.66
N HIS A 25 -12.66 2.72 6.08
CA HIS A 25 -12.35 3.02 4.67
C HIS A 25 -10.86 3.37 4.49
N TRP A 26 -10.22 2.95 3.39
CA TRP A 26 -8.79 3.21 3.13
C TRP A 26 -8.43 4.70 3.19
N LYS A 27 -9.35 5.58 2.79
CA LYS A 27 -9.19 7.03 2.84
C LYS A 27 -8.91 7.51 4.27
N HIS A 28 -9.61 6.96 5.26
CA HIS A 28 -9.40 7.32 6.66
C HIS A 28 -8.02 6.88 7.17
N VAL A 29 -7.52 5.73 6.71
CA VAL A 29 -6.16 5.25 7.02
C VAL A 29 -5.12 6.22 6.46
N ARG A 30 -5.26 6.61 5.18
CA ARG A 30 -4.39 7.60 4.53
C ARG A 30 -4.44 8.94 5.27
N ASP A 31 -5.63 9.50 5.48
CA ASP A 31 -5.80 10.83 6.07
C ASP A 31 -5.28 10.89 7.51
N SER A 32 -5.48 9.81 8.29
CA SER A 32 -4.89 9.66 9.63
C SER A 32 -3.37 9.61 9.59
N THR A 33 -2.81 8.89 8.62
CA THR A 33 -1.35 8.80 8.43
C THR A 33 -0.78 10.15 8.01
N GLU A 34 -1.41 10.85 7.06
CA GLU A 34 -1.04 12.22 6.65
C GLU A 34 -1.06 13.18 7.84
N SER A 35 -2.12 13.15 8.65
CA SER A 35 -2.24 13.99 9.85
C SER A 35 -1.12 13.72 10.87
N ASN A 36 -0.81 12.45 11.13
CA ASN A 36 0.25 12.07 12.07
C ASN A 36 1.64 12.50 11.58
N LEU A 37 1.91 12.33 10.28
CA LEU A 37 3.17 12.78 9.67
C LEU A 37 3.31 14.30 9.71
N LEU A 38 2.24 15.03 9.43
CA LEU A 38 2.22 16.49 9.48
C LEU A 38 2.49 17.01 10.91
N LYS A 39 1.85 16.40 11.92
CA LYS A 39 2.09 16.70 13.33
C LYS A 39 3.55 16.45 13.71
N ALA A 40 4.12 15.33 13.30
CA ALA A 40 5.52 15.00 13.59
C ALA A 40 6.50 16.01 12.96
N LEU A 41 6.27 16.41 11.70
CA LEU A 41 7.11 17.39 11.01
C LEU A 41 7.06 18.77 11.69
N ASN A 42 5.86 19.24 12.04
CA ASN A 42 5.67 20.54 12.67
C ASN A 42 6.03 20.57 14.16
N SER A 43 6.23 19.41 14.80
CA SER A 43 6.75 19.33 16.17
C SER A 43 8.27 19.49 16.27
N CYS A 44 9.00 19.52 15.14
CA CYS A 44 10.43 19.78 15.14
C CYS A 44 10.71 21.25 15.51
N PRO A 45 11.78 21.53 16.28
CA PRO A 45 12.13 22.90 16.65
C PRO A 45 12.41 23.74 15.39
N PRO A 46 11.94 24.99 15.34
CA PRO A 46 12.17 25.87 14.21
C PRO A 46 13.67 26.20 14.08
N PRO A 47 14.15 26.53 12.87
CA PRO A 47 15.50 27.03 12.69
C PRO A 47 15.69 28.33 13.50
N ALA A 48 16.91 28.55 14.01
CA ALA A 48 17.23 29.80 14.68
C ALA A 48 16.99 31.00 13.73
N PRO A 49 16.42 32.11 14.25
CA PRO A 49 16.15 33.29 13.42
C PRO A 49 17.47 33.84 12.84
N GLN A 50 17.41 34.27 11.58
CA GLN A 50 18.55 34.94 10.97
C GLN A 50 18.76 36.30 11.64
N LEU A 51 20.01 36.68 11.90
CA LEU A 51 20.31 38.00 12.45
C LEU A 51 20.46 39.01 11.30
N ALA A 52 19.74 40.12 11.37
CA ALA A 52 19.91 41.26 10.49
C ALA A 52 20.63 42.39 11.23
N VAL A 53 21.43 43.16 10.50
CA VAL A 53 22.04 44.38 11.02
C VAL A 53 21.00 45.49 10.97
N GLN A 54 20.63 46.02 12.13
CA GLN A 54 19.79 47.20 12.25
C GLN A 54 20.61 48.35 12.83
N PHE A 55 20.66 49.48 12.11
CA PHE A 55 21.32 50.68 12.59
C PHE A 55 20.36 51.46 13.49
N GLN A 56 20.72 51.63 14.76
CA GLN A 56 19.97 52.42 15.72
C GLN A 56 20.58 53.82 15.84
N LEU A 57 19.71 54.82 15.78
CA LEU A 57 20.09 56.22 15.87
C LEU A 57 20.23 56.59 17.35
N LEU A 58 21.45 56.95 17.75
CA LEU A 58 21.71 57.47 19.09
C LEU A 58 21.53 58.99 19.03
N SER A 59 20.39 59.49 19.51
CA SER A 59 20.22 60.93 19.67
C SER A 59 21.17 61.42 20.77
N GLY A 60 22.18 62.21 20.37
CA GLY A 60 23.02 62.95 21.31
C GLY A 60 22.13 63.88 22.15
N GLY A 61 22.39 63.91 23.45
CA GLY A 61 21.63 64.69 24.42
C GLY A 61 21.43 66.13 23.99
N GLU A 62 20.27 66.68 24.36
CA GLU A 62 19.85 68.05 24.10
C GLU A 62 20.99 69.03 24.40
N ASN A 63 21.26 69.90 23.42
CA ASN A 63 22.15 71.07 23.46
C ASN A 63 23.54 70.92 22.80
N SER A 64 23.58 70.75 21.47
CA SER A 64 24.58 71.42 20.63
C SER A 64 24.20 71.37 19.15
N SER A 65 24.39 72.50 18.46
CA SER A 65 24.03 72.79 17.07
C SER A 65 24.94 72.11 16.02
N SER A 66 25.11 70.79 16.11
CA SER A 66 25.79 69.97 15.11
C SER A 66 24.99 68.68 14.90
N THR A 67 24.42 68.51 13.70
CA THR A 67 23.67 67.31 13.29
C THR A 67 24.60 66.14 12.97
N ASP A 68 25.45 65.75 13.93
CA ASP A 68 26.24 64.52 13.81
C ASP A 68 25.39 63.35 14.32
N VAL A 69 24.71 62.69 13.38
CA VAL A 69 23.92 61.49 13.65
C VAL A 69 24.86 60.30 13.80
N VAL A 70 25.02 59.80 15.02
CA VAL A 70 25.79 58.58 15.29
C VAL A 70 24.87 57.38 15.13
N LEU A 71 25.09 56.59 14.07
CA LEU A 71 24.44 55.30 13.84
C LEU A 71 25.26 54.19 14.49
N SER A 72 24.63 53.40 15.37
CA SER A 72 25.25 52.20 15.94
C SER A 72 24.67 50.94 15.28
N PRO A 73 25.49 50.03 14.73
CA PRO A 73 25.00 48.76 14.21
C PRO A 73 24.65 47.83 15.37
N SER A 74 23.45 47.27 15.35
CA SER A 74 22.97 46.26 16.29
C SER A 74 22.50 45.02 15.53
N MET A 75 22.79 43.81 16.05
CA MET A 75 22.30 42.57 15.46
C MET A 75 20.94 42.23 16.06
N VAL A 76 19.89 42.27 15.24
CA VAL A 76 18.51 42.02 15.67
C VAL A 76 17.98 40.77 14.94
N PRO A 77 17.30 39.84 15.62
CA PRO A 77 16.72 38.67 14.96
C PRO A 77 15.61 39.08 14.00
N THR A 78 15.71 38.62 12.76
CA THR A 78 14.67 38.72 11.74
C THR A 78 13.54 37.76 12.07
N LEU A 79 12.37 38.30 12.41
CA LEU A 79 11.18 37.53 12.76
C LEU A 79 10.28 37.20 11.56
N ALA A 80 10.64 37.64 10.35
CA ALA A 80 9.83 37.44 9.14
C ALA A 80 9.52 35.96 8.87
N ASP A 81 10.45 35.05 9.22
CA ASP A 81 10.30 33.61 9.05
C ASP A 81 9.83 32.89 10.33
N HIS A 82 9.52 33.63 11.40
CA HIS A 82 9.15 33.04 12.68
C HIS A 82 7.80 32.31 12.58
N PRO A 83 7.63 31.10 13.16
CA PRO A 83 6.39 30.32 13.04
C PRO A 83 5.11 31.03 13.52
N LEU A 84 5.22 32.00 14.44
CA LEU A 84 4.08 32.83 14.88
C LEU A 84 3.61 33.82 13.79
N VAL A 85 4.48 34.16 12.84
CA VAL A 85 4.20 35.08 11.74
C VAL A 85 3.80 34.30 10.48
N THR A 86 4.57 33.26 10.13
CA THR A 86 4.38 32.49 8.89
C THR A 86 3.48 31.26 9.05
N GLY A 87 3.20 30.83 10.29
CA GLY A 87 2.48 29.60 10.57
C GLY A 87 3.37 28.35 10.54
N PRO A 88 2.77 27.14 10.47
CA PRO A 88 3.51 25.89 10.46
C PRO A 88 4.37 25.73 9.21
N GLN A 89 5.58 25.16 9.36
CA GLN A 89 6.50 24.97 8.24
C GLN A 89 5.92 24.05 7.15
N PHE A 90 5.16 23.02 7.55
CA PHE A 90 4.50 22.10 6.63
C PHE A 90 2.99 22.23 6.73
N HIS A 91 2.34 22.47 5.59
CA HIS A 91 0.88 22.55 5.49
C HIS A 91 0.24 21.26 4.96
N LYS A 92 0.99 20.50 4.15
CA LYS A 92 0.51 19.28 3.52
C LYS A 92 1.65 18.27 3.36
N VAL A 93 1.34 17.01 3.60
CA VAL A 93 2.17 15.86 3.24
C VAL A 93 1.32 14.99 2.33
N HIS A 94 1.88 14.61 1.17
CA HIS A 94 1.17 13.75 0.24
C HIS A 94 1.52 12.29 0.49
N VAL A 95 0.51 11.51 0.93
CA VAL A 95 0.62 10.05 1.06
C VAL A 95 -0.14 9.39 -0.09
N GLY A 96 0.59 8.70 -0.95
CA GLY A 96 0.03 7.84 -1.99
C GLY A 96 -0.53 6.56 -1.40
N VAL A 97 -1.55 6.00 -2.06
CA VAL A 97 -2.19 4.74 -1.67
C VAL A 97 -2.07 3.78 -2.83
N GLY A 98 -1.57 2.57 -2.56
CA GLY A 98 -1.42 1.53 -3.57
C GLY A 98 -2.74 0.85 -3.90
N HIS A 99 -2.71 -0.46 -4.09
CA HIS A 99 -3.89 -1.29 -4.26
C HIS A 99 -4.87 -1.10 -3.10
N ARG A 100 -6.02 -0.51 -3.41
CA ARG A 100 -7.03 -0.10 -2.42
C ARG A 100 -7.81 -1.31 -1.92
N LEU A 101 -8.09 -1.33 -0.62
CA LEU A 101 -9.02 -2.26 0.01
C LEU A 101 -10.36 -1.55 0.26
N ASP A 102 -11.47 -2.23 -0.01
CA ASP A 102 -12.79 -1.73 0.34
C ASP A 102 -12.98 -1.65 1.88
N ALA A 103 -14.08 -1.05 2.33
CA ALA A 103 -14.31 -0.87 3.78
C ALA A 103 -14.43 -2.20 4.53
N PHE A 104 -15.01 -3.24 3.91
CA PHE A 104 -15.31 -4.52 4.55
C PHE A 104 -14.14 -5.51 4.52
N SER A 105 -13.12 -5.27 3.70
CA SER A 105 -11.88 -6.04 3.69
C SER A 105 -10.88 -5.49 4.70
N SER A 106 -10.05 -6.37 5.26
CA SER A 106 -8.94 -5.99 6.14
C SER A 106 -7.60 -6.40 5.53
N GLY A 107 -6.50 -5.99 6.14
CA GLY A 107 -5.18 -6.51 5.81
C GLY A 107 -4.16 -5.44 5.44
N VAL A 108 -3.10 -5.88 4.75
CA VAL A 108 -1.99 -5.05 4.29
C VAL A 108 -2.52 -3.93 3.38
N LEU A 109 -2.08 -2.69 3.56
CA LEU A 109 -2.29 -1.56 2.66
C LEU A 109 -0.96 -0.85 2.47
N VAL A 110 -0.46 -0.83 1.23
CA VAL A 110 0.82 -0.17 0.90
C VAL A 110 0.58 1.32 0.69
N LEU A 111 1.39 2.13 1.37
CA LEU A 111 1.40 3.58 1.30
C LEU A 111 2.77 4.07 0.83
N GLY A 112 2.78 5.21 0.16
CA GLY A 112 3.99 5.89 -0.30
C GLY A 112 4.05 7.32 0.25
N VAL A 113 5.25 7.81 0.53
CA VAL A 113 5.50 9.22 0.91
C VAL A 113 6.65 9.75 0.06
N GLY A 114 6.55 11.00 -0.38
CA GLY A 114 7.61 11.65 -1.16
C GLY A 114 7.78 11.03 -2.56
N LYS A 115 9.02 10.72 -2.93
CA LYS A 115 9.38 9.99 -4.16
C LYS A 115 8.90 8.54 -4.13
N GLY A 116 8.62 7.99 -2.95
CA GLY A 116 7.95 6.70 -2.78
C GLY A 116 6.64 6.59 -3.56
N ASN A 117 5.93 7.70 -3.81
CA ASN A 117 4.70 7.70 -4.60
C ASN A 117 4.89 7.26 -6.05
N GLY A 118 6.02 7.60 -6.68
CA GLY A 118 6.34 7.11 -8.02
C GLY A 118 6.60 5.59 -8.02
N VAL A 119 7.34 5.10 -7.02
CA VAL A 119 7.58 3.66 -6.84
C VAL A 119 6.27 2.90 -6.59
N LEU A 120 5.35 3.51 -5.85
CA LEU A 120 4.02 2.95 -5.58
C LEU A 120 3.20 2.78 -6.85
N GLU A 121 3.26 3.76 -7.77
CA GLU A 121 2.59 3.69 -9.06
C GLU A 121 3.14 2.53 -9.91
N HIS A 122 4.47 2.37 -9.96
CA HIS A 122 5.09 1.22 -10.60
C HIS A 122 4.65 -0.11 -9.97
N LEU A 123 4.56 -0.18 -8.63
CA LEU A 123 4.06 -1.36 -7.94
C LEU A 123 2.61 -1.67 -8.33
N CYS A 124 1.74 -0.66 -8.42
CA CYS A 124 0.34 -0.84 -8.81
C CYS A 124 0.16 -1.25 -10.28
N ASN A 125 1.04 -0.76 -11.14
CA ASN A 125 1.01 -1.07 -12.57
C ASN A 125 1.71 -2.40 -12.88
N SER A 126 2.56 -2.90 -11.97
CA SER A 126 3.16 -4.22 -12.07
C SER A 126 2.18 -5.33 -11.68
N HIS A 127 2.27 -6.48 -12.34
CA HIS A 127 1.45 -7.66 -12.03
C HIS A 127 1.95 -8.41 -10.79
N VAL A 128 2.11 -7.70 -9.67
CA VAL A 128 2.50 -8.32 -8.40
C VAL A 128 1.37 -9.20 -7.86
N THR A 129 1.78 -10.32 -7.28
CA THR A 129 0.84 -11.24 -6.62
C THR A 129 0.36 -10.64 -5.30
N ARG A 130 -0.91 -10.89 -5.02
CA ARG A 130 -1.58 -10.51 -3.77
C ARG A 130 -2.16 -11.76 -3.15
N ASP A 131 -1.97 -11.88 -1.84
CA ASP A 131 -2.43 -13.05 -1.09
C ASP A 131 -3.53 -12.65 -0.14
N TYR A 132 -4.57 -13.48 -0.08
CA TYR A 132 -5.75 -13.28 0.72
C TYR A 132 -6.10 -14.52 1.52
N THR A 133 -6.61 -14.28 2.71
CA THR A 133 -7.39 -15.23 3.47
C THR A 133 -8.85 -14.86 3.32
N LEU A 134 -9.64 -15.78 2.78
CA LEU A 134 -11.08 -15.62 2.58
C LEU A 134 -11.81 -16.52 3.57
N GLU A 135 -12.71 -15.95 4.33
CA GLU A 135 -13.58 -16.69 5.24
C GLU A 135 -14.95 -16.84 4.60
N GLY A 136 -15.44 -18.08 4.57
CA GLY A 136 -16.71 -18.45 3.99
C GLY A 136 -17.61 -19.18 4.97
N GLU A 137 -18.91 -19.10 4.74
CA GLU A 137 -19.94 -19.81 5.49
C GLU A 137 -20.92 -20.46 4.52
N PHE A 138 -21.11 -21.78 4.63
CA PHE A 138 -22.07 -22.55 3.85
C PHE A 138 -23.50 -22.42 4.39
N GLY A 139 -24.47 -22.74 3.55
CA GLY A 139 -25.89 -22.83 3.90
C GLY A 139 -26.67 -21.51 3.80
N LYS A 140 -26.04 -20.42 3.35
CA LYS A 140 -26.74 -19.16 3.05
C LYS A 140 -26.18 -18.43 1.83
N ALA A 141 -27.07 -17.80 1.06
CA ALA A 141 -26.70 -16.81 0.04
C ALA A 141 -27.29 -15.44 0.40
N THR A 142 -26.55 -14.39 0.05
CA THR A 142 -26.97 -13.00 0.20
C THR A 142 -26.87 -12.25 -1.12
N ASP A 143 -27.61 -11.15 -1.23
CA ASP A 143 -27.69 -10.27 -2.41
C ASP A 143 -26.35 -9.71 -2.89
N ASN A 144 -25.44 -9.45 -1.97
CA ASN A 144 -24.15 -8.82 -2.24
C ASN A 144 -22.95 -9.77 -1.97
N PHE A 145 -23.21 -11.06 -1.78
CA PHE A 145 -22.22 -12.09 -1.45
C PHE A 145 -21.43 -11.83 -0.14
N THR A 146 -21.92 -10.94 0.72
CA THR A 146 -21.34 -10.67 2.06
C THR A 146 -22.27 -11.15 3.17
N HIS A 147 -21.71 -11.52 4.32
CA HIS A 147 -22.50 -11.92 5.49
C HIS A 147 -23.46 -10.82 6.00
N THR A 148 -23.18 -9.54 5.69
CA THR A 148 -24.04 -8.39 6.05
C THR A 148 -25.19 -8.15 5.07
N GLY A 149 -25.19 -8.81 3.91
CA GLY A 149 -26.23 -8.67 2.91
C GLY A 149 -27.58 -9.25 3.33
N ARG A 150 -28.62 -8.92 2.58
CA ARG A 150 -29.95 -9.52 2.80
C ARG A 150 -29.88 -10.99 2.38
N VAL A 151 -30.30 -11.89 3.26
CA VAL A 151 -30.39 -13.33 2.95
C VAL A 151 -31.45 -13.55 1.87
N ILE A 152 -31.03 -14.15 0.75
CA ILE A 152 -31.90 -14.52 -0.37
C ILE A 152 -32.29 -15.99 -0.28
N GLU A 153 -31.35 -16.84 0.14
CA GLU A 153 -31.52 -18.29 0.10
C GLU A 153 -30.84 -18.93 1.31
N LYS A 154 -31.43 -20.03 1.80
CA LYS A 154 -30.84 -20.93 2.77
C LYS A 154 -30.86 -22.35 2.22
N THR A 155 -29.76 -23.05 2.36
CA THR A 155 -29.57 -24.39 1.80
C THR A 155 -28.90 -25.30 2.84
N THR A 156 -29.05 -26.61 2.67
CA THR A 156 -28.35 -27.60 3.49
C THR A 156 -26.89 -27.71 3.06
N TYR A 157 -26.03 -28.08 3.99
CA TYR A 157 -24.58 -28.25 3.75
C TYR A 157 -24.03 -29.56 4.31
N ASP A 158 -24.87 -30.44 4.86
CA ASP A 158 -24.44 -31.71 5.47
C ASP A 158 -23.71 -32.65 4.49
N HIS A 159 -23.99 -32.49 3.19
CA HIS A 159 -23.34 -33.26 2.13
C HIS A 159 -21.95 -32.74 1.74
N VAL A 160 -21.53 -31.58 2.27
CA VAL A 160 -20.26 -30.94 1.93
C VAL A 160 -19.14 -31.57 2.75
N THR A 161 -18.19 -32.21 2.07
CA THR A 161 -16.99 -32.79 2.68
C THR A 161 -15.74 -32.07 2.20
N LEU A 162 -14.63 -32.21 2.93
CA LEU A 162 -13.35 -31.62 2.55
C LEU A 162 -12.93 -32.10 1.15
N ASP A 163 -13.03 -33.39 0.85
CA ASP A 163 -12.69 -33.96 -0.46
C ASP A 163 -13.48 -33.32 -1.62
N LYS A 164 -14.77 -33.03 -1.40
CA LYS A 164 -15.60 -32.36 -2.42
C LYS A 164 -15.14 -30.92 -2.63
N LEU A 165 -14.86 -30.21 -1.53
CA LEU A 165 -14.33 -28.85 -1.59
C LEU A 165 -13.00 -28.84 -2.35
N GLU A 166 -12.05 -29.69 -2.00
CA GLU A 166 -10.74 -29.75 -2.66
C GLU A 166 -10.85 -30.05 -4.16
N ARG A 167 -11.77 -30.92 -4.58
CA ARG A 167 -12.05 -31.17 -6.02
C ARG A 167 -12.55 -29.92 -6.74
N VAL A 168 -13.47 -29.17 -6.12
CA VAL A 168 -13.98 -27.91 -6.68
C VAL A 168 -12.87 -26.86 -6.76
N LEU A 169 -12.04 -26.73 -5.71
CA LEU A 169 -10.92 -25.80 -5.71
C LEU A 169 -9.89 -26.16 -6.81
N ALA A 170 -9.58 -27.44 -6.99
CA ALA A 170 -8.69 -27.92 -8.05
C ALA A 170 -9.24 -27.63 -9.46
N MET A 171 -10.55 -27.79 -9.66
CA MET A 171 -11.21 -27.43 -10.92
C MET A 171 -11.09 -25.93 -11.22
N ILE A 172 -11.37 -25.07 -10.23
CA ILE A 172 -11.24 -23.61 -10.37
C ILE A 172 -9.78 -23.23 -10.64
N GLN A 173 -8.83 -23.85 -9.95
CA GLN A 173 -7.40 -23.61 -10.16
C GLN A 173 -6.96 -24.00 -11.58
N GLY A 174 -7.42 -25.14 -12.09
CA GLY A 174 -7.14 -25.56 -13.48
C GLY A 174 -7.70 -24.59 -14.52
N ALA A 175 -8.91 -24.08 -14.31
CA ALA A 175 -9.51 -23.06 -15.17
C ALA A 175 -8.69 -21.75 -15.17
N ASN A 176 -8.19 -21.32 -14.00
CA ASN A 176 -7.36 -20.14 -13.87
C ASN A 176 -5.95 -20.32 -14.45
N GLN A 177 -5.37 -21.52 -14.38
CA GLN A 177 -4.08 -21.82 -15.03
C GLN A 177 -4.20 -21.71 -16.56
N LYS A 178 -5.30 -22.20 -17.14
CA LYS A 178 -5.58 -22.02 -18.56
C LYS A 178 -5.74 -20.54 -18.92
N ALA A 179 -6.43 -19.77 -18.09
CA ALA A 179 -6.55 -18.32 -18.27
C ALA A 179 -5.18 -17.63 -18.20
N LEU A 180 -4.31 -17.99 -17.24
CA LEU A 180 -2.97 -17.43 -17.11
C LEU A 180 -2.15 -17.62 -18.38
N ILE A 181 -2.14 -18.83 -18.94
CA ILE A 181 -1.47 -19.16 -20.20
C ILE A 181 -2.02 -18.32 -21.35
N MET A 182 -3.34 -18.20 -21.45
CA MET A 182 -3.99 -17.42 -22.51
C MET A 182 -3.63 -15.94 -22.43
N TYR A 183 -3.63 -15.37 -21.23
CA TYR A 183 -3.35 -13.95 -21.01
C TYR A 183 -1.87 -13.60 -20.92
N SER A 184 -0.98 -14.58 -20.77
CA SER A 184 0.47 -14.34 -20.82
C SER A 184 0.97 -14.14 -22.25
N GLN A 185 0.17 -14.39 -23.29
CA GLN A 185 0.58 -14.25 -24.71
C GLN A 185 1.90 -14.99 -25.05
N VAL A 186 2.21 -16.02 -24.27
CA VAL A 186 3.42 -16.83 -24.46
C VAL A 186 3.06 -18.01 -25.35
N ASP A 187 3.85 -18.25 -26.39
CA ASP A 187 3.71 -19.46 -27.21
C ASP A 187 4.20 -20.68 -26.41
N LEU A 188 3.25 -21.50 -25.97
CA LEU A 188 3.51 -22.72 -25.20
C LEU A 188 4.39 -23.75 -25.92
N HIS A 189 4.55 -23.64 -27.24
CA HIS A 189 5.42 -24.53 -28.00
C HIS A 189 6.91 -24.19 -27.87
N THR A 190 7.24 -23.10 -27.17
CA THR A 190 8.62 -22.64 -26.99
C THR A 190 9.25 -23.15 -25.69
N GLN A 191 10.55 -23.38 -25.72
CA GLN A 191 11.34 -23.72 -24.53
C GLN A 191 11.30 -22.59 -23.49
N GLU A 192 11.24 -21.33 -23.94
CA GLU A 192 11.11 -20.16 -23.07
C GLU A 192 9.82 -20.20 -22.23
N ALA A 193 8.70 -20.59 -22.84
CA ALA A 193 7.43 -20.76 -22.13
C ALA A 193 7.54 -21.81 -21.02
N TYR A 194 8.19 -22.92 -21.31
CA TYR A 194 8.44 -23.97 -20.33
C TYR A 194 9.32 -23.47 -19.18
N GLU A 195 10.41 -22.78 -19.49
CA GLU A 195 11.30 -22.19 -18.48
C GLU A 195 10.57 -21.17 -17.58
N LEU A 196 9.75 -20.30 -18.17
CA LEU A 196 8.95 -19.33 -17.43
C LEU A 196 7.93 -20.02 -16.51
N ALA A 197 7.25 -21.07 -17.00
CA ALA A 197 6.30 -21.83 -16.20
C ALA A 197 6.97 -22.55 -15.04
N VAL A 198 8.11 -23.21 -15.27
CA VAL A 198 8.88 -23.92 -14.23
C VAL A 198 9.42 -22.95 -13.19
N ARG A 199 9.85 -21.75 -13.59
CA ARG A 199 10.31 -20.71 -12.67
C ARG A 199 9.17 -19.97 -11.96
N GLY A 200 7.91 -20.23 -12.31
CA GLY A 200 6.76 -19.49 -11.78
C GLY A 200 6.75 -18.02 -12.20
N LEU A 201 7.37 -17.69 -13.33
CA LEU A 201 7.48 -16.34 -13.88
C LEU A 201 6.44 -16.05 -14.96
N LEU A 202 5.42 -16.89 -15.07
CA LEU A 202 4.32 -16.67 -16.00
C LEU A 202 3.33 -15.66 -15.39
N TYR A 203 3.20 -14.50 -16.04
CA TYR A 203 2.30 -13.44 -15.63
C TYR A 203 1.44 -13.00 -16.83
N PRO A 204 0.21 -12.52 -16.59
CA PRO A 204 -0.60 -11.99 -17.68
C PRO A 204 0.08 -10.73 -18.25
N HIS A 205 0.05 -10.58 -19.57
CA HIS A 205 0.51 -9.38 -20.25
C HIS A 205 -0.67 -8.41 -20.48
N GLY A 206 -0.54 -7.20 -19.95
CA GLY A 206 -1.52 -6.14 -20.14
C GLY A 206 -2.81 -6.35 -19.34
N LYS A 207 -3.95 -5.96 -19.92
CA LYS A 207 -5.25 -6.06 -19.25
C LYS A 207 -5.75 -7.50 -19.28
N SER A 208 -5.81 -8.12 -18.11
CA SER A 208 -6.40 -9.45 -17.91
C SER A 208 -7.51 -9.39 -16.85
N PRO A 209 -8.46 -10.34 -16.88
CA PRO A 209 -9.36 -10.55 -15.76
C PRO A 209 -8.57 -10.96 -14.50
N PRO A 210 -9.21 -10.98 -13.32
CA PRO A 210 -8.65 -11.61 -12.13
C PRO A 210 -8.20 -13.05 -12.43
N ILE A 211 -6.97 -13.39 -12.07
CA ILE A 211 -6.42 -14.74 -12.23
C ILE A 211 -5.95 -15.24 -10.88
N LEU A 212 -6.44 -16.42 -10.49
CA LEU A 212 -6.01 -17.12 -9.29
C LEU A 212 -4.79 -17.99 -9.61
N THR A 213 -3.63 -17.65 -9.04
CA THR A 213 -2.39 -18.42 -9.22
C THR A 213 -2.29 -19.56 -8.20
N GLY A 214 -2.96 -19.43 -7.04
CA GLY A 214 -3.00 -20.45 -6.01
C GLY A 214 -4.31 -20.39 -5.23
N LEU A 215 -4.86 -21.54 -4.90
CA LEU A 215 -6.13 -21.67 -4.20
C LEU A 215 -6.09 -22.93 -3.33
N ARG A 216 -6.22 -22.78 -2.02
CA ARG A 216 -6.25 -23.93 -1.09
C ARG A 216 -7.14 -23.69 0.10
N CYS A 217 -7.67 -24.77 0.67
CA CYS A 217 -8.37 -24.73 1.95
C CYS A 217 -7.35 -24.81 3.09
N ILE A 218 -7.47 -23.93 4.09
CA ILE A 218 -6.60 -23.95 5.29
C ILE A 218 -7.35 -24.43 6.53
N HIS A 219 -8.64 -24.15 6.61
CA HIS A 219 -9.50 -24.55 7.71
C HIS A 219 -10.86 -24.96 7.15
N PHE A 220 -11.36 -26.11 7.61
CA PHE A 220 -12.65 -26.64 7.22
C PHE A 220 -13.36 -27.14 8.47
N ASN A 221 -14.35 -26.38 8.92
CA ASN A 221 -15.21 -26.73 10.04
C ASN A 221 -16.65 -26.27 9.73
N PRO A 222 -17.39 -27.04 8.91
CA PRO A 222 -18.71 -26.65 8.42
C PRO A 222 -19.64 -26.16 9.54
N PRO A 223 -20.41 -25.07 9.32
CA PRO A 223 -20.58 -24.37 8.04
C PRO A 223 -19.40 -23.44 7.67
N HIS A 224 -18.43 -23.23 8.54
CA HIS A 224 -17.34 -22.29 8.32
C HIS A 224 -16.13 -22.94 7.61
N PHE A 225 -15.52 -22.19 6.71
CA PHE A 225 -14.28 -22.60 6.06
C PHE A 225 -13.43 -21.38 5.74
N THR A 226 -12.14 -21.63 5.50
CA THR A 226 -11.18 -20.59 5.17
C THR A 226 -10.32 -21.02 4.01
N LEU A 227 -10.26 -20.17 2.99
CA LEU A 227 -9.42 -20.36 1.81
C LEU A 227 -8.24 -19.40 1.85
N GLU A 228 -7.07 -19.89 1.46
CA GLU A 228 -5.95 -19.05 1.06
C GLU A 228 -5.94 -18.93 -0.45
N VAL A 229 -5.87 -17.69 -0.94
CA VAL A 229 -5.94 -17.36 -2.35
C VAL A 229 -4.76 -16.49 -2.71
N GLN A 230 -4.02 -16.88 -3.74
CA GLN A 230 -2.99 -16.08 -4.38
C GLN A 230 -3.52 -15.67 -5.75
N CYS A 231 -3.45 -14.39 -6.06
CA CYS A 231 -4.04 -13.88 -7.29
C CYS A 231 -3.35 -12.62 -7.80
N VAL A 232 -3.64 -12.31 -9.06
CA VAL A 232 -3.23 -11.09 -9.77
C VAL A 232 -4.47 -10.42 -10.36
N ASN A 233 -4.44 -9.10 -10.47
CA ASN A 233 -5.50 -8.27 -11.07
C ASN A 233 -6.92 -8.50 -10.48
N GLU A 234 -7.02 -9.03 -9.27
CA GLU A 234 -8.27 -9.23 -8.56
C GLU A 234 -8.88 -7.96 -7.96
N THR A 235 -10.16 -8.08 -7.59
CA THR A 235 -10.89 -7.11 -6.78
C THR A 235 -11.53 -7.82 -5.58
N GLN A 236 -11.82 -7.08 -4.51
CA GLN A 236 -12.45 -7.67 -3.30
C GLN A 236 -13.86 -8.20 -3.60
N LYS A 237 -14.58 -7.57 -4.53
CA LYS A 237 -15.88 -8.07 -5.01
C LYS A 237 -15.74 -9.42 -5.72
N TYR A 238 -14.71 -9.60 -6.55
CA TYR A 238 -14.44 -10.87 -7.21
C TYR A 238 -14.15 -11.98 -6.20
N LEU A 239 -13.34 -11.72 -5.17
CA LEU A 239 -13.03 -12.71 -4.12
C LEU A 239 -14.29 -13.15 -3.34
N ARG A 240 -15.25 -12.25 -3.11
CA ARG A 240 -16.55 -12.62 -2.50
C ARG A 240 -17.40 -13.48 -3.44
N LYS A 241 -17.41 -13.14 -4.72
CA LYS A 241 -18.10 -13.92 -5.76
C LYS A 241 -17.49 -15.33 -5.88
N LEU A 242 -16.17 -15.46 -5.79
CA LEU A 242 -15.48 -16.75 -5.79
C LEU A 242 -16.00 -17.68 -4.69
N ILE A 243 -16.17 -17.17 -3.46
CA ILE A 243 -16.74 -17.96 -2.35
C ILE A 243 -18.15 -18.44 -2.69
N HIS A 244 -18.97 -17.57 -3.29
CA HIS A 244 -20.30 -17.95 -3.72
C HIS A 244 -20.28 -19.02 -4.82
N GLU A 245 -19.42 -18.88 -5.83
CA GLU A 245 -19.24 -19.88 -6.90
C GLU A 245 -18.79 -21.24 -6.35
N VAL A 246 -17.86 -21.26 -5.39
CA VAL A 246 -17.48 -22.50 -4.68
C VAL A 246 -18.68 -23.17 -4.02
N GLY A 247 -19.56 -22.39 -3.39
CA GLY A 247 -20.81 -22.91 -2.82
C GLY A 247 -21.69 -23.58 -3.89
N LEU A 248 -21.92 -22.90 -5.01
CA LEU A 248 -22.76 -23.39 -6.10
C LEU A 248 -22.25 -24.70 -6.70
N GLU A 249 -20.94 -24.80 -6.94
CA GLU A 249 -20.30 -26.04 -7.44
C GLU A 249 -20.43 -27.20 -6.45
N LEU A 250 -20.49 -26.92 -5.15
CA LEU A 250 -20.76 -27.89 -4.10
C LEU A 250 -22.24 -28.21 -3.90
N ARG A 251 -23.13 -27.67 -4.77
CA ARG A 251 -24.59 -27.78 -4.66
C ARG A 251 -25.12 -27.29 -3.32
N THR A 252 -24.55 -26.20 -2.82
CA THR A 252 -25.01 -25.47 -1.63
C THR A 252 -24.91 -23.97 -1.91
N SER A 253 -25.22 -23.15 -0.93
CA SER A 253 -25.01 -21.70 -0.98
C SER A 253 -23.86 -21.36 -0.06
N ALA A 254 -23.01 -20.41 -0.45
CA ALA A 254 -21.96 -19.88 0.41
C ALA A 254 -21.94 -18.36 0.36
N VAL A 255 -21.54 -17.76 1.48
CA VAL A 255 -21.32 -16.32 1.60
C VAL A 255 -19.93 -16.04 2.16
N CYS A 256 -19.35 -14.91 1.76
CA CYS A 256 -18.08 -14.46 2.32
C CYS A 256 -18.31 -13.66 3.61
N SER A 257 -17.76 -14.15 4.72
CA SER A 257 -17.76 -13.46 6.01
C SER A 257 -16.63 -12.43 6.08
N GLY A 258 -15.44 -12.79 5.59
CA GLY A 258 -14.23 -11.99 5.73
C GLY A 258 -13.32 -12.07 4.51
N VAL A 259 -12.71 -10.93 4.15
CA VAL A 259 -11.64 -10.86 3.16
C VAL A 259 -10.46 -10.15 3.81
N ARG A 260 -9.36 -10.87 4.03
CA ARG A 260 -8.15 -10.33 4.64
C ARG A 260 -6.98 -10.46 3.70
N ARG A 261 -6.40 -9.33 3.26
CA ARG A 261 -5.16 -9.33 2.48
C ARG A 261 -3.95 -9.57 3.37
N THR A 262 -3.27 -10.70 3.18
CA THR A 262 -2.09 -11.09 3.94
C THR A 262 -0.79 -10.63 3.27
N ARG A 263 -0.80 -10.44 1.94
CA ARG A 263 0.36 -9.95 1.17
C ARG A 263 -0.06 -9.04 0.01
N ASP A 264 0.74 -8.01 -0.26
CA ASP A 264 0.67 -7.17 -1.46
C ASP A 264 2.08 -7.02 -2.04
N GLY A 265 2.41 -7.86 -3.03
CA GLY A 265 3.76 -7.98 -3.56
C GLY A 265 4.79 -8.30 -2.46
N PRO A 266 5.81 -7.46 -2.26
CA PRO A 266 6.83 -7.70 -1.24
C PRO A 266 6.38 -7.37 0.20
N PHE A 267 5.19 -6.76 0.37
CA PHE A 267 4.67 -6.37 1.67
C PHE A 267 3.77 -7.46 2.26
N LYS A 268 4.21 -8.08 3.34
CA LYS A 268 3.42 -9.06 4.10
C LYS A 268 2.79 -8.43 5.34
N VAL A 269 1.79 -9.11 5.90
CA VAL A 269 1.05 -8.69 7.11
C VAL A 269 1.95 -8.50 8.33
N GLU A 270 3.01 -9.29 8.44
CA GLU A 270 4.06 -9.18 9.46
C GLU A 270 4.82 -7.85 9.40
N ASN A 271 4.91 -7.23 8.22
CA ASN A 271 5.60 -5.96 8.01
C ASN A 271 4.66 -4.76 8.13
N ALA A 272 3.35 -4.98 8.35
CA ALA A 272 2.33 -3.95 8.30
C ALA A 272 2.18 -3.25 9.65
N LEU A 273 2.36 -1.93 9.67
CA LEU A 273 2.22 -1.11 10.88
C LEU A 273 0.76 -1.06 11.33
N THR A 274 0.51 -1.42 12.59
CA THR A 274 -0.81 -1.26 13.22
C THR A 274 -1.11 0.20 13.52
N ARG A 275 -2.38 0.53 13.80
CA ARG A 275 -2.86 1.92 14.01
C ARG A 275 -2.04 2.72 15.03
N GLN A 276 -1.58 2.08 16.10
CA GLN A 276 -0.79 2.71 17.15
C GLN A 276 0.61 3.12 16.65
N HIS A 277 1.11 2.46 15.61
CA HIS A 277 2.44 2.67 15.04
C HIS A 277 2.41 3.51 13.74
N TRP A 278 1.33 4.23 13.46
CA TRP A 278 1.29 5.20 12.36
C TRP A 278 2.01 6.50 12.74
N THR A 279 3.24 6.38 13.26
CA THR A 279 4.10 7.48 13.72
C THR A 279 5.31 7.61 12.80
N ALA A 280 5.87 8.82 12.71
CA ALA A 280 7.02 9.09 11.84
C ALA A 280 8.21 8.17 12.12
N SER A 281 8.53 7.90 13.39
CA SER A 281 9.63 7.00 13.77
C SER A 281 9.43 5.57 13.26
N SER A 282 8.25 5.00 13.46
CA SER A 282 7.91 3.64 13.01
C SER A 282 7.91 3.54 11.49
N ILE A 283 7.41 4.57 10.80
CA ILE A 283 7.41 4.63 9.33
C ILE A 283 8.84 4.68 8.78
N ILE A 284 9.73 5.50 9.36
CA ILE A 284 11.15 5.54 8.95
C ILE A 284 11.81 4.17 9.12
N GLN A 285 11.53 3.48 10.22
CA GLN A 285 12.04 2.13 10.46
C GLN A 285 11.50 1.13 9.44
N ALA A 286 10.19 1.16 9.14
CA ALA A 286 9.57 0.29 8.16
C ALA A 286 10.13 0.50 6.75
N ILE A 287 10.33 1.76 6.34
CA ILE A 287 10.94 2.11 5.05
C ILE A 287 12.39 1.60 4.99
N ALA A 288 13.17 1.81 6.05
CA ALA A 288 14.55 1.34 6.12
C ALA A 288 14.68 -0.19 6.13
N HIS A 289 13.72 -0.89 6.74
CA HIS A 289 13.63 -2.35 6.70
C HIS A 289 13.33 -2.85 5.28
N PHE A 290 12.37 -2.21 4.61
CA PHE A 290 12.01 -2.55 3.23
C PHE A 290 13.15 -2.30 2.23
N SER A 291 13.85 -1.17 2.35
CA SER A 291 14.97 -0.86 1.45
C SER A 291 16.10 -1.89 1.57
N LYS A 292 16.39 -2.39 2.78
CA LYS A 292 17.34 -3.49 3.00
C LYS A 292 16.88 -4.80 2.37
N LEU A 293 15.61 -5.17 2.54
CA LEU A 293 15.04 -6.39 1.96
C LEU A 293 15.09 -6.40 0.43
N ASN A 294 14.76 -5.26 -0.20
CA ASN A 294 14.88 -5.14 -1.66
C ASN A 294 16.35 -5.22 -2.13
N PHE A 295 17.29 -4.67 -1.37
CA PHE A 295 18.71 -4.76 -1.72
C PHE A 295 19.23 -6.21 -1.68
N MET A 296 18.69 -7.06 -0.80
CA MET A 296 19.08 -8.47 -0.73
C MET A 296 18.35 -9.36 -1.75
N ASN A 297 17.11 -9.02 -2.13
CA ASN A 297 16.31 -9.84 -3.05
C ASN A 297 16.55 -9.52 -4.55
N PHE A 298 17.24 -8.42 -4.89
CA PHE A 298 17.66 -8.10 -6.27
C PHE A 298 19.10 -8.55 -6.56
N HIS A 299 19.32 -9.87 -6.59
CA HIS A 299 20.45 -10.51 -7.30
C HIS A 299 19.96 -11.37 -8.48
N GLY A 300 18.88 -10.94 -9.14
CA GLY A 300 18.40 -11.42 -10.45
C GLY A 300 18.35 -10.26 -11.45
N PRO A 301 18.55 -10.49 -12.76
CA PRO A 301 19.12 -9.47 -13.64
C PRO A 301 18.10 -8.39 -13.99
N ILE A 302 18.22 -7.23 -13.35
CA ILE A 302 17.83 -5.95 -13.95
C ILE A 302 19.09 -5.36 -14.56
N LYS A 303 19.56 -5.94 -15.66
CA LYS A 303 20.46 -5.27 -16.61
C LYS A 303 20.06 -5.66 -18.03
N SER A 304 19.96 -4.63 -18.86
CA SER A 304 19.76 -4.58 -20.32
C SER A 304 18.35 -4.78 -20.88
N ALA A 305 17.55 -3.71 -20.86
CA ALA A 305 16.51 -3.47 -21.86
C ALA A 305 16.58 -2.04 -22.46
N GLU A 306 17.79 -1.44 -22.51
CA GLU A 306 18.01 -0.10 -23.09
C GLU A 306 19.05 -0.06 -24.23
N LYS A 307 19.38 -1.20 -24.86
CA LYS A 307 20.22 -1.21 -26.07
C LYS A 307 19.73 -2.21 -27.10
N GLN A 308 18.60 -1.93 -27.74
CA GLN A 308 18.27 -2.49 -29.06
C GLN A 308 17.16 -1.67 -29.72
N THR A 309 17.43 -0.39 -29.97
CA THR A 309 16.66 0.41 -30.93
C THR A 309 17.60 1.40 -31.61
N LYS A 310 18.53 0.87 -32.41
CA LYS A 310 19.35 1.61 -33.39
C LYS A 310 20.16 0.59 -34.19
N LEU A 311 19.52 -0.02 -35.18
CA LEU A 311 20.12 -0.65 -36.37
C LEU A 311 18.98 -1.33 -37.12
N PHE A 312 18.26 -0.53 -37.92
CA PHE A 312 17.50 -0.91 -39.13
C PHE A 312 16.78 0.36 -39.63
N ILE A 313 17.56 1.32 -40.14
CA ILE A 313 17.40 2.04 -41.41
C ILE A 313 18.82 2.38 -41.86
#